data_AF-A0A0G1Z178-F1
#
_entry.id   AF-A0A0G1Z178-F1
#
_cell.length_a   1.000
_cell.length_b   1.000
_cell.length_c   1.000
_cell.angle_alpha   90.00
_cell.angle_beta   90.00
_cell.angle_gamma   90.00
#
_symmetry.space_group_name_H-M   'P 1'
#
loop_
_entity.id
_entity.type
_entity.pdbx_description
1 polymer ?
#
loop_
_entity_poly.entity_id
_entity_poly.type
_entity_poly.pdbx_seq_one_letter_code
_entity_poly.pdbx_strand_id
1 'polypeptide(L)'
;MKNGLPWHIVENAIKNERKWLIIALNFGIREDKEEDFIRSLPGLSKEEILRQISISVVSGKIKAVEFKTHEINQLWTGNIKDWELEAKEERHGGEWHRAMMNLVRKHFEENGFEVINEPYLHLGRADLGVYKTNTPHLYVEIGTTSLFKTWYNLNSMPDSIFLFVPDVYTAIEFQT
;
A
#
# COMPACT_ATOMS: atom_id res chain seq x y z
N MET A 1 -8.40 3.75 -36.16
CA MET A 1 -8.06 5.00 -35.46
C MET A 1 -8.56 4.88 -34.02
N LYS A 2 -7.69 4.97 -33.02
CA LYS A 2 -8.14 5.08 -31.62
C LYS A 2 -8.46 6.55 -31.37
N ASN A 3 -9.74 6.90 -31.34
CA ASN A 3 -10.14 8.22 -30.85
C ASN A 3 -9.83 8.23 -29.35
N GLY A 4 -8.89 9.07 -28.93
CA GLY A 4 -8.60 9.27 -27.52
C GLY A 4 -9.84 9.77 -26.79
N LEU A 5 -9.99 9.41 -25.51
CA LEU A 5 -11.06 9.96 -24.68
C LEU A 5 -10.89 11.49 -24.57
N PRO A 6 -12.00 12.25 -24.53
CA PRO A 6 -11.94 13.67 -24.21
C PRO A 6 -11.18 13.94 -22.91
N TRP A 7 -10.35 14.98 -22.89
CA TRP A 7 -9.48 15.31 -21.75
C TRP A 7 -10.23 15.42 -20.42
N HIS A 8 -11.42 16.02 -20.41
CA HIS A 8 -12.23 16.16 -19.20
C HIS A 8 -12.67 14.82 -18.58
N ILE A 9 -12.86 13.77 -19.41
CA ILE A 9 -13.18 12.41 -18.92
C ILE A 9 -11.96 11.82 -18.22
N VAL A 10 -10.78 11.95 -18.84
CA VAL A 10 -9.51 11.47 -18.28
C VAL A 10 -9.20 12.18 -16.95
N GLU A 11 -9.34 13.51 -16.91
CA GLU A 11 -9.13 14.29 -15.68
C GLU A 11 -10.11 13.91 -14.56
N ASN A 12 -11.36 13.63 -14.90
CA ASN A 12 -12.32 13.18 -13.90
C ASN A 12 -11.95 11.81 -13.33
N ALA A 13 -11.46 10.89 -14.16
CA ALA A 13 -10.93 9.60 -13.70
C ALA A 13 -9.73 9.80 -12.77
N ILE A 14 -8.73 10.61 -13.16
CA ILE A 14 -7.55 10.93 -12.32
C ILE A 14 -7.98 11.52 -10.98
N LYS A 15 -8.96 12.44 -10.97
CA LYS A 15 -9.48 13.04 -9.75
C LYS A 15 -10.15 12.03 -8.83
N ASN A 16 -10.88 11.06 -9.39
CA ASN A 16 -11.53 10.01 -8.62
C ASN A 16 -10.52 9.04 -8.02
N GLU A 17 -9.53 8.61 -8.80
CA GLU A 17 -8.43 7.77 -8.29
C GLU A 17 -7.66 8.46 -7.17
N ARG A 18 -7.36 9.76 -7.31
CA ARG A 18 -6.70 10.52 -6.24
C ARG A 18 -7.52 10.53 -4.95
N LYS A 19 -8.83 10.74 -5.04
CA LYS A 19 -9.72 10.72 -3.86
C LYS A 19 -9.74 9.34 -3.22
N TRP A 20 -9.80 8.29 -4.04
CA TRP A 20 -9.74 6.91 -3.57
C TRP A 20 -8.41 6.64 -2.86
N LEU A 21 -7.26 7.00 -3.45
CA LEU A 21 -5.94 6.83 -2.84
C LEU A 21 -5.82 7.47 -1.46
N ILE A 22 -6.32 8.70 -1.30
CA ILE A 22 -6.31 9.41 0.00
C ILE A 22 -7.12 8.68 1.06
N ILE A 23 -8.24 8.06 0.68
CA ILE A 23 -9.13 7.35 1.61
C ILE A 23 -8.58 5.96 1.91
N ALA A 24 -8.10 5.27 0.88
CA ALA A 24 -7.70 3.87 0.94
C ALA A 24 -6.34 3.73 1.64
N LEU A 25 -5.37 4.58 1.29
CA LEU A 25 -4.06 4.59 1.90
C LEU A 25 -4.03 5.67 2.98
N ASN A 26 -3.95 5.21 4.22
CA ASN A 26 -3.73 6.07 5.37
C ASN A 26 -2.28 6.59 5.37
N PHE A 27 -1.97 7.53 4.47
CA PHE A 27 -0.71 8.24 4.47
C PHE A 27 -0.64 9.08 5.75
N GLY A 28 0.28 8.74 6.64
CA GLY A 28 0.23 9.19 8.04
C GLY A 28 0.27 10.69 8.24
N ILE A 29 -0.28 11.14 9.39
CA ILE A 29 -0.22 12.52 9.87
C ILE A 29 1.18 12.87 10.44
N ARG A 30 2.22 12.04 10.25
CA ARG A 30 3.61 12.47 10.51
C ARG A 30 4.08 13.36 9.37
N GLU A 31 3.31 14.41 9.12
CA GLU A 31 3.41 15.30 7.98
C GLU A 31 4.68 16.12 8.07
N ASP A 32 5.11 16.58 9.24
CA ASP A 32 6.15 17.62 9.31
C ASP A 32 7.46 17.22 8.60
N LYS A 33 8.01 16.03 8.88
CA LYS A 33 9.31 15.63 8.29
C LYS A 33 9.21 15.16 6.85
N GLU A 34 8.15 14.42 6.50
CA GLU A 34 7.96 13.96 5.13
C GLU A 34 7.54 15.10 4.22
N GLU A 35 6.69 16.00 4.71
CA GLU A 35 6.25 17.19 3.99
C GLU A 35 7.38 18.19 3.82
N ASP A 36 8.22 18.42 4.84
CA ASP A 36 9.41 19.24 4.69
C ASP A 36 10.37 18.64 3.65
N PHE A 37 10.54 17.31 3.65
CA PHE A 37 11.35 16.63 2.65
C PHE A 37 10.75 16.77 1.23
N ILE A 38 9.45 16.49 1.06
CA ILE A 38 8.77 16.64 -0.24
C ILE A 38 8.87 18.10 -0.72
N ARG A 39 8.60 19.07 0.16
CA ARG A 39 8.72 20.51 -0.15
C ARG A 39 10.16 20.93 -0.49
N SER A 40 11.16 20.22 0.02
CA SER A 40 12.57 20.45 -0.32
C SER A 40 12.92 19.97 -1.74
N LEU A 41 12.14 19.07 -2.32
CA LEU A 41 12.34 18.58 -3.68
C LEU A 41 11.77 19.59 -4.69
N PRO A 42 12.58 20.12 -5.62
CA PRO A 42 12.13 21.10 -6.59
C PRO A 42 10.98 20.55 -7.45
N GLY A 43 9.84 21.24 -7.44
CA GLY A 43 8.69 20.92 -8.31
C GLY A 43 7.94 19.64 -7.93
N LEU A 44 8.03 19.21 -6.67
CA LEU A 44 7.28 18.07 -6.17
C LEU A 44 6.49 18.44 -4.92
N SER A 45 5.18 18.23 -4.95
CA SER A 45 4.25 18.38 -3.83
C SER A 45 3.49 17.09 -3.58
N LYS A 46 2.85 16.96 -2.40
CA LYS A 46 1.96 15.83 -2.09
C LYS A 46 0.89 15.63 -3.18
N GLU A 47 0.31 16.73 -3.66
CA GLU A 47 -0.69 16.74 -4.72
C GLU A 47 -0.16 16.24 -6.06
N GLU A 48 1.06 16.64 -6.43
CA GLU A 48 1.71 16.16 -7.66
C GLU A 48 2.05 14.68 -7.57
N ILE A 49 2.54 14.21 -6.42
CA ILE A 49 2.82 12.78 -6.19
C ILE A 49 1.54 11.95 -6.33
N LEU A 50 0.48 12.33 -5.62
CA LEU A 50 -0.82 11.65 -5.70
C LEU A 50 -1.38 11.66 -7.12
N ARG A 51 -1.24 12.79 -7.84
CA ARG A 51 -1.65 12.89 -9.24
C ARG A 51 -0.86 11.95 -10.12
N GLN A 52 0.45 11.80 -9.93
CA GLN A 52 1.28 10.89 -10.72
C GLN A 52 0.94 9.41 -10.49
N ILE A 53 0.69 9.01 -9.24
CA ILE A 53 0.17 7.66 -8.95
C ILE A 53 -1.17 7.46 -9.65
N SER A 54 -2.10 8.42 -9.50
CA SER A 54 -3.43 8.36 -10.11
C SER A 54 -3.38 8.25 -11.63
N ILE A 55 -2.49 9.00 -12.30
CA ILE A 55 -2.26 8.89 -13.75
C ILE A 55 -1.75 7.49 -14.11
N SER A 56 -0.83 6.94 -13.32
CA SER A 56 -0.28 5.61 -13.56
C SER A 56 -1.35 4.52 -13.43
N VAL A 57 -2.28 4.67 -12.48
CA VAL A 57 -3.45 3.78 -12.34
C VAL A 57 -4.41 3.93 -13.51
N VAL A 58 -4.85 5.15 -13.83
CA VAL A 58 -5.81 5.42 -14.94
C VAL A 58 -5.26 4.98 -16.29
N SER A 59 -3.95 5.13 -16.52
CA SER A 59 -3.30 4.70 -17.76
C SER A 59 -3.05 3.19 -17.85
N GLY A 60 -3.26 2.45 -16.76
CA GLY A 60 -2.98 1.02 -16.67
C GLY A 60 -1.49 0.68 -16.55
N LYS A 61 -0.62 1.67 -16.32
CA LYS A 61 0.80 1.43 -15.99
C LYS A 61 0.92 0.71 -14.65
N ILE A 62 0.04 1.04 -13.71
CA ILE A 62 -0.07 0.35 -12.42
C ILE A 62 -1.49 -0.20 -12.32
N LYS A 63 -1.61 -1.49 -12.02
CA LYS A 63 -2.91 -2.07 -11.66
C LYS A 63 -3.12 -1.92 -10.17
N ALA A 64 -4.25 -1.34 -9.76
CA ALA A 64 -4.61 -1.17 -8.36
C ALA A 64 -5.89 -1.96 -8.05
N VAL A 65 -5.90 -2.68 -6.92
CA VAL A 65 -7.06 -3.46 -6.46
C VAL A 65 -7.24 -3.26 -4.96
N GLU A 66 -8.48 -3.01 -4.54
CA GLU A 66 -8.85 -2.92 -3.13
C GLU A 66 -9.63 -4.16 -2.70
N PHE A 67 -9.20 -4.77 -1.59
CA PHE A 67 -9.88 -5.86 -0.91
C PHE A 67 -10.45 -5.32 0.40
N LYS A 68 -11.77 -5.47 0.59
CA LYS A 68 -12.47 -5.06 1.82
C LYS A 68 -13.30 -6.20 2.38
N THR A 69 -13.24 -6.40 3.69
CA THR A 69 -14.07 -7.35 4.43
C THR A 69 -15.01 -6.65 5.39
N HIS A 70 -16.05 -7.36 5.82
CA HIS A 70 -16.99 -6.86 6.83
C HIS A 70 -16.60 -7.34 8.25
N GLU A 71 -15.79 -8.40 8.31
CA GLU A 71 -15.27 -8.96 9.55
C GLU A 71 -13.78 -8.65 9.69
N ILE A 72 -13.37 -8.47 10.94
CA ILE A 72 -11.98 -8.22 11.33
C ILE A 72 -11.13 -9.41 10.87
N ASN A 73 -10.01 -9.11 10.20
CA ASN A 73 -8.97 -10.08 9.84
C ASN A 73 -9.41 -11.22 8.90
N GLN A 74 -10.58 -11.10 8.26
CA GLN A 74 -11.13 -12.09 7.34
C GLN A 74 -10.30 -12.25 6.04
N LEU A 75 -9.40 -11.31 5.73
CA LEU A 75 -8.48 -11.40 4.60
C LEU A 75 -7.40 -12.48 4.77
N TRP A 76 -7.17 -12.94 6.00
CA TRP A 76 -5.99 -13.74 6.34
C TRP A 76 -6.39 -15.12 6.86
N THR A 77 -5.62 -16.15 6.50
CA THR A 77 -5.79 -17.49 7.08
C THR A 77 -5.16 -17.49 8.47
N GLY A 78 -5.98 -17.29 9.49
CA GLY A 78 -5.53 -17.29 10.87
C GLY A 78 -6.68 -16.98 11.82
N ASN A 79 -6.94 -17.88 12.77
CA ASN A 79 -7.79 -17.55 13.91
C ASN A 79 -6.97 -16.69 14.87
N ILE A 80 -7.13 -15.38 14.78
CA ILE A 80 -6.88 -14.49 15.92
C ILE A 80 -8.07 -14.70 16.85
N LYS A 81 -7.98 -15.65 17.77
CA LYS A 81 -9.08 -15.90 18.70
C LYS A 81 -8.98 -15.15 20.02
N ASP A 82 -7.86 -14.49 20.34
CA ASP A 82 -7.65 -14.07 21.74
C ASP A 82 -6.98 -12.70 22.00
N TRP A 83 -6.72 -11.82 21.01
CA TRP A 83 -6.03 -10.52 21.29
C TRP A 83 -6.84 -9.22 21.02
N GLU A 84 -8.10 -9.32 20.58
CA GLU A 84 -8.87 -8.19 20.02
C GLU A 84 -9.83 -7.44 20.97
N LEU A 85 -9.79 -7.69 22.28
CA LEU A 85 -10.54 -6.86 23.25
C LEU A 85 -9.72 -5.71 23.84
N GLU A 86 -8.38 -5.76 23.77
CA GLU A 86 -7.48 -4.78 24.41
C GLU A 86 -6.77 -3.83 23.44
N ALA A 87 -6.74 -4.10 22.12
CA ALA A 87 -6.37 -3.10 21.11
C ALA A 87 -7.49 -2.06 20.88
N LYS A 88 -8.26 -1.77 21.93
CA LYS A 88 -9.16 -0.62 21.95
C LYS A 88 -8.29 0.63 22.04
N GLU A 89 -8.42 1.46 21.01
CA GLU A 89 -8.02 2.88 20.93
C GLU A 89 -6.70 3.22 20.23
N GLU A 90 -5.68 2.37 20.18
CA GLU A 90 -4.44 2.70 19.44
C GLU A 90 -4.43 2.14 18.01
N ARG A 91 -5.07 2.87 17.10
CA ARG A 91 -4.71 2.81 15.67
C ARG A 91 -3.21 3.10 15.57
N HIS A 92 -2.43 2.11 15.13
CA HIS A 92 -0.98 2.22 14.86
C HIS A 92 -0.02 2.09 16.07
N GLY A 93 -0.43 1.42 17.15
CA GLY A 93 0.51 1.00 18.21
C GLY A 93 1.51 -0.06 17.72
N GLY A 94 2.71 -0.10 18.30
CA GLY A 94 3.76 -1.07 17.93
C GLY A 94 3.36 -2.54 18.15
N GLU A 95 2.44 -2.80 19.09
CA GLU A 95 1.88 -4.13 19.33
C GLU A 95 0.90 -4.55 18.22
N TRP A 96 -0.01 -3.66 17.83
CA TRP A 96 -0.92 -3.89 16.70
C TRP A 96 -0.14 -4.16 15.42
N HIS A 97 0.87 -3.35 15.11
CA HIS A 97 1.72 -3.52 13.93
C HIS A 97 2.38 -4.89 13.91
N ARG A 98 2.98 -5.30 15.03
CA ARG A 98 3.63 -6.61 15.18
C ARG A 98 2.64 -7.77 15.05
N ALA A 99 1.45 -7.63 15.64
CA ALA A 99 0.41 -8.66 15.56
C ALA A 99 -0.10 -8.83 14.12
N MET A 100 -0.33 -7.73 13.40
CA MET A 100 -0.68 -7.76 11.98
C MET A 100 0.43 -8.35 11.12
N MET A 101 1.70 -7.99 11.37
CA MET A 101 2.84 -8.61 10.67
C MET A 101 2.85 -10.12 10.85
N ASN A 102 2.64 -10.61 12.08
CA ASN A 102 2.61 -12.05 12.36
C ASN A 102 1.44 -12.75 11.68
N LEU A 103 0.26 -12.13 11.66
CA LEU A 103 -0.93 -12.69 11.00
C LEU A 103 -0.71 -12.81 9.49
N VAL A 104 -0.28 -11.73 8.84
CA VAL A 104 -0.06 -11.70 7.39
C VAL A 104 1.07 -12.66 7.01
N ARG A 105 2.16 -12.68 7.79
CA ARG A 105 3.24 -13.66 7.65
C ARG A 105 2.71 -15.09 7.67
N LYS A 106 1.95 -15.45 8.70
CA LYS A 106 1.43 -16.80 8.88
C LYS A 106 0.54 -17.20 7.71
N HIS A 107 -0.30 -16.29 7.22
CA HIS A 107 -1.14 -16.54 6.06
C HIS A 107 -0.30 -16.96 4.84
N PHE A 108 0.77 -16.22 4.52
CA PHE A 108 1.61 -16.55 3.38
C PHE A 108 2.46 -17.81 3.60
N GLU A 109 3.03 -17.99 4.79
CA GLU A 109 3.81 -19.19 5.14
C GLU A 109 2.97 -20.47 5.03
N GLU A 110 1.72 -20.46 5.52
CA GLU A 110 0.78 -21.59 5.40
C GLU A 110 0.42 -21.93 3.94
N ASN A 111 0.51 -20.94 3.04
CA ASN A 111 0.29 -21.11 1.61
C ASN A 111 1.60 -21.42 0.82
N GLY A 112 2.67 -21.77 1.54
CA GLY A 112 3.94 -22.22 0.97
C GLY A 112 4.76 -21.10 0.33
N PHE A 113 4.64 -19.88 0.83
CA PHE A 113 5.51 -18.76 0.46
C PHE A 113 6.64 -18.61 1.49
N GLU A 114 7.80 -18.15 1.04
CA GLU A 114 8.86 -17.67 1.92
C GLU A 114 8.56 -16.23 2.33
N VAL A 115 8.61 -15.93 3.63
CA VAL A 115 8.34 -14.59 4.16
C VAL A 115 9.54 -14.07 4.96
N ILE A 116 10.12 -12.95 4.52
CA ILE A 116 11.24 -12.30 5.22
C ILE A 116 10.78 -10.99 5.86
N ASN A 117 11.29 -10.69 7.05
CA ASN A 117 11.06 -9.39 7.69
C ASN A 117 11.95 -8.33 7.04
N GLU A 118 11.38 -7.15 6.88
CA GLU A 118 12.09 -5.94 6.49
C GLU A 118 12.97 -6.09 5.23
N PRO A 119 12.47 -6.59 4.09
CA PRO A 119 13.26 -6.63 2.86
C PRO A 119 13.63 -5.21 2.41
N TYR A 120 14.77 -5.08 1.72
CA TYR A 120 15.13 -3.82 1.08
C TYR A 120 14.22 -3.52 -0.11
N LEU A 121 13.80 -2.25 -0.21
CA LEU A 121 13.19 -1.66 -1.39
C LEU A 121 14.22 -0.77 -2.10
N HIS A 122 13.88 -0.22 -3.27
CA HIS A 122 14.72 0.82 -3.89
C HIS A 122 14.80 2.07 -3.00
N LEU A 123 13.74 2.37 -2.25
CA LEU A 123 13.74 3.37 -1.19
C LEU A 123 13.19 2.78 0.11
N GLY A 124 14.06 2.65 1.11
CA GLY A 124 13.71 2.17 2.43
C GLY A 124 13.57 0.65 2.52
N ARG A 125 12.65 0.19 3.38
CA ARG A 125 12.34 -1.22 3.63
C ARG A 125 10.82 -1.39 3.68
N ALA A 126 10.35 -2.57 3.29
CA ALA A 126 8.97 -2.99 3.57
C ALA A 126 8.85 -3.58 4.97
N ASP A 127 7.66 -3.92 5.44
CA ASP A 127 7.51 -4.70 6.68
C ASP A 127 7.79 -6.18 6.41
N LEU A 128 7.23 -6.71 5.32
CA LEU A 128 7.42 -8.10 4.89
C LEU A 128 7.75 -8.17 3.39
N GLY A 129 8.57 -9.14 3.03
CA GLY A 129 8.75 -9.58 1.65
C GLY A 129 8.26 -11.01 1.52
N VAL A 130 7.44 -11.28 0.51
CA VAL A 130 6.82 -12.57 0.24
C VAL A 130 7.30 -13.07 -1.11
N TYR A 131 7.87 -14.28 -1.12
CA TYR A 131 8.55 -14.85 -2.28
C TYR A 131 8.07 -16.26 -2.57
N LYS A 132 8.01 -16.60 -3.85
CA LYS A 132 7.79 -17.95 -4.34
C LYS A 132 8.39 -18.09 -5.73
N THR A 133 9.00 -19.23 -6.02
CA THR A 133 9.62 -19.50 -7.32
C THR A 133 8.60 -19.30 -8.45
N ASN A 134 9.00 -18.56 -9.49
CA ASN A 134 8.18 -18.21 -10.66
C ASN A 134 6.95 -17.33 -10.36
N THR A 135 6.94 -16.63 -9.23
CA THR A 135 5.91 -15.63 -8.88
C THR A 135 6.58 -14.26 -8.71
N PRO A 136 5.94 -13.15 -9.13
CA PRO A 136 6.43 -11.81 -8.81
C PRO A 136 6.66 -11.62 -7.31
N HIS A 137 7.65 -10.81 -6.95
CA HIS A 137 7.92 -10.49 -5.56
C HIS A 137 6.81 -9.59 -5.00
N LEU A 138 6.35 -9.92 -3.80
CA LEU A 138 5.35 -9.15 -3.09
C LEU A 138 5.98 -8.46 -1.87
N TYR A 139 5.79 -7.15 -1.76
CA TYR A 139 6.23 -6.33 -0.64
C TYR A 139 5.03 -5.83 0.14
N VAL A 140 5.00 -6.09 1.45
CA VAL A 140 3.87 -5.74 2.31
C VAL A 140 4.23 -4.58 3.23
N GLU A 141 3.36 -3.59 3.30
CA GLU A 141 3.40 -2.47 4.24
C GLU A 141 2.16 -2.52 5.12
N ILE A 142 2.32 -2.49 6.44
CA ILE A 142 1.25 -2.60 7.41
C ILE A 142 1.04 -1.25 8.11
N GLY A 143 -0.23 -0.88 8.27
CA GLY A 143 -0.64 0.39 8.85
C GLY A 143 -0.30 1.57 7.96
N THR A 144 0.37 2.54 8.54
CA THR A 144 0.62 3.85 7.95
C THR A 144 1.85 3.82 7.06
N THR A 145 1.75 4.31 5.83
CA THR A 145 2.88 4.38 4.89
C THR A 145 3.22 5.81 4.47
N SER A 146 4.43 5.99 3.95
CA SER A 146 4.90 7.26 3.38
C SER A 146 4.43 7.40 1.93
N LEU A 147 3.86 8.55 1.59
CA LEU A 147 3.41 8.87 0.25
C LEU A 147 4.59 8.91 -0.74
N PHE A 148 5.68 9.56 -0.33
CA PHE A 148 6.87 9.66 -1.18
C PHE A 148 7.53 8.30 -1.41
N LYS A 149 7.69 7.49 -0.35
CA LYS A 149 8.24 6.12 -0.44
C LYS A 149 7.39 5.27 -1.39
N THR A 150 6.07 5.33 -1.22
CA THR A 150 5.11 4.62 -2.07
C THR A 150 5.28 5.00 -3.53
N TRP A 151 5.23 6.29 -3.85
CA TRP A 151 5.40 6.78 -5.21
C TRP A 151 6.73 6.37 -5.84
N TYR A 152 7.83 6.51 -5.09
CA TYR A 152 9.16 6.20 -5.61
C TYR A 152 9.31 4.72 -5.93
N ASN A 153 8.90 3.84 -5.01
CA ASN A 153 9.01 2.40 -5.21
C ASN A 153 8.08 1.90 -6.33
N LEU A 154 6.84 2.40 -6.39
CA LEU A 154 5.91 2.09 -7.49
C LEU A 154 6.46 2.49 -8.88
N ASN A 155 7.28 3.54 -8.96
CA ASN A 155 7.86 3.98 -10.24
C ASN A 155 9.21 3.34 -10.58
N SER A 156 9.96 2.90 -9.57
CA SER A 156 11.33 2.42 -9.75
C SER A 156 11.48 0.90 -9.71
N MET A 157 10.49 0.18 -9.20
CA MET A 157 10.49 -1.28 -9.11
C MET A 157 9.44 -1.87 -10.06
N PRO A 158 9.76 -2.08 -11.36
CA PRO A 158 8.84 -2.73 -12.29
C PRO A 158 8.66 -4.22 -11.94
N ASP A 159 7.58 -4.83 -12.46
CA ASP A 159 7.27 -6.26 -12.28
C ASP A 159 7.18 -6.69 -10.80
N SER A 160 6.78 -5.75 -9.93
CA SER A 160 6.70 -5.94 -8.48
C SER A 160 5.25 -5.77 -8.02
N ILE A 161 4.94 -6.40 -6.89
CA ILE A 161 3.63 -6.25 -6.23
C ILE A 161 3.85 -5.59 -4.88
N PHE A 162 3.03 -4.60 -4.57
CA PHE A 162 2.97 -3.95 -3.26
C PHE A 162 1.59 -4.18 -2.66
N LEU A 163 1.54 -4.67 -1.42
CA LEU A 163 0.30 -4.86 -0.67
C LEU A 163 0.33 -3.97 0.57
N PHE A 164 -0.55 -2.98 0.59
CA PHE A 164 -0.74 -2.11 1.74
C PHE A 164 -1.89 -2.66 2.59
N VAL A 165 -1.64 -2.85 3.88
CA VAL A 165 -2.63 -3.34 4.87
C VAL A 165 -2.86 -2.22 5.89
N PRO A 166 -3.66 -1.20 5.55
CA PRO A 166 -3.82 -0.01 6.41
C PRO A 166 -4.52 -0.32 7.74
N ASP A 167 -5.40 -1.33 7.74
CA ASP A 167 -6.16 -1.75 8.91
C ASP A 167 -6.53 -3.26 8.83
N VAL A 168 -7.37 -3.72 9.76
CA VAL A 168 -7.79 -5.12 9.87
C VAL A 168 -8.89 -5.55 8.89
N TYR A 169 -9.42 -4.62 8.09
CA TYR A 169 -10.53 -4.86 7.17
C TYR A 169 -10.13 -4.71 5.69
N THR A 170 -9.02 -4.02 5.44
CA THR A 170 -8.66 -3.55 4.11
C THR A 170 -7.25 -3.97 3.73
N ALA A 171 -7.08 -4.40 2.49
CA ALA A 171 -5.79 -4.51 1.84
C ALA A 171 -5.85 -3.91 0.43
N ILE A 172 -4.77 -3.28 -0.02
CA ILE A 172 -4.70 -2.62 -1.33
C ILE A 172 -3.47 -3.11 -2.05
N GLU A 173 -3.68 -3.73 -3.20
CA GLU A 173 -2.62 -4.24 -4.06
C GLU A 173 -2.32 -3.25 -5.18
N PHE A 174 -1.03 -2.98 -5.40
CA PHE A 174 -0.51 -2.33 -6.59
C PHE A 174 0.45 -3.27 -7.31
N GLN A 175 0.25 -3.46 -8.61
CA GLN A 175 1.14 -4.22 -9.48
C GLN A 175 1.74 -3.28 -10.53
N THR A 176 3.08 -3.27 -10.61
CA THR A 176 3.90 -2.39 -11.48
C THR A 176 4.45 -3.10 -12.71
#